data_AF-A0A242LPL9-F1
#
_entry.id   AF-A0A242LPL9-F1
#
_cell.length_a   1.000
_cell.length_b   1.000
_cell.length_c   1.000
_cell.angle_alpha   90.00
_cell.angle_beta   90.00
_cell.angle_gamma   90.00
#
_symmetry.space_group_name_H-M   'P 1'
#
loop_
_entity.id
_entity.type
_entity.pdbx_description
1 polymer ?
#
loop_
_entity_poly.entity_id
_entity_poly.type
_entity_poly.pdbx_seq_one_letter_code
_entity_poly.pdbx_strand_id
1 'polypeptide(L)' 'MLNLSLVVFFVSLAFLGLAGALYRWRAFTNKKAWNGMVVPLVMFGFVLFVVSLIMIYLNYPK' A
#
# COMPACT_ATOMS: atom_id res chain seq x y z
N MET A 1 -20.27 0.43 6.82
CA MET A 1 -19.28 0.32 5.74
C MET A 1 -17.96 1.00 6.07
N LEU A 2 -17.95 2.14 6.81
CA LEU A 2 -16.72 2.85 7.18
C LEU A 2 -15.63 1.97 7.83
N ASN A 3 -15.98 1.11 8.79
CA ASN A 3 -15.01 0.22 9.44
C ASN A 3 -14.28 -0.69 8.43
N LEU A 4 -14.98 -1.22 7.44
CA LEU A 4 -14.38 -2.02 6.37
C LEU A 4 -13.43 -1.16 5.53
N SER A 5 -13.84 0.06 5.18
CA SER A 5 -13.02 1.01 4.43
C SER A 5 -11.71 1.34 5.17
N LEU A 6 -11.77 1.50 6.49
CA LEU A 6 -10.58 1.72 7.34
C LEU A 6 -9.67 0.48 7.38
N VAL A 7 -10.24 -0.72 7.47
CA VAL A 7 -9.44 -1.96 7.41
C VAL A 7 -8.69 -2.05 6.08
N VAL A 8 -9.38 -1.83 4.96
CA VAL A 8 -8.76 -1.84 3.62
C VAL A 8 -7.68 -0.77 3.51
N PHE A 9 -7.89 0.41 4.08
CA PHE A 9 -6.91 1.49 4.15
C PHE A 9 -5.64 1.07 4.91
N PHE A 10 -5.75 0.52 6.11
CA PHE A 10 -4.58 0.06 6.87
C PHE A 10 -3.85 -1.10 6.18
N VAL A 11 -4.58 -2.02 5.55
CA VAL A 11 -3.98 -3.10 4.74
C VAL A 11 -3.19 -2.51 3.57
N SER A 12 -3.74 -1.51 2.87
CA SER A 12 -3.02 -0.84 1.77
C SER A 12 -1.72 -0.17 2.24
N LEU A 13 -1.74 0.47 3.41
CA LEU A 13 -0.54 1.06 4.02
C LEU A 13 0.48 0.00 4.41
N ALA A 14 0.04 -1.17 4.88
CA ALA A 14 0.94 -2.28 5.18
C ALA A 14 1.66 -2.79 3.91
N PHE A 15 0.95 -2.94 2.78
CA PHE A 15 1.57 -3.31 1.51
C PHE A 15 2.57 -2.26 1.03
N LEU A 16 2.22 -0.98 1.08
CA LEU A 16 3.13 0.12 0.72
C LEU A 16 4.36 0.19 1.65
N GLY A 17 4.15 0.00 2.95
CA GLY A 17 5.21 -0.04 3.96
C GLY A 17 6.16 -1.22 3.75
N LEU A 18 5.64 -2.41 3.47
CA LEU A 18 6.44 -3.59 3.11
C LEU A 18 7.22 -3.37 1.82
N ALA A 19 6.62 -2.72 0.82
CA ALA A 19 7.33 -2.37 -0.41
C ALA A 19 8.51 -1.42 -0.13
N GLY A 20 8.31 -0.43 0.75
CA GLY A 20 9.38 0.47 1.20
C GLY A 20 10.49 -0.25 1.98
N ALA A 21 10.14 -1.20 2.86
CA ALA A 21 11.11 -2.02 3.56
C ALA A 21 11.93 -2.90 2.60
N LEU A 22 11.27 -3.54 1.63
CA LEU A 22 11.92 -4.34 0.59
C LEU A 22 12.81 -3.49 -0.30
N TYR A 23 12.39 -2.27 -0.65
CA TYR A 23 13.20 -1.33 -1.41
C TYR A 23 14.53 -1.05 -0.69
N ARG A 24 14.47 -0.72 0.61
CA ARG A 24 15.66 -0.48 1.44
C ARG A 24 16.54 -1.72 1.59
N TRP A 25 15.93 -2.89 1.79
CA TRP A 25 16.66 -4.16 1.87
C TRP A 25 17.39 -4.51 0.57
N ARG A 26 16.76 -4.26 -0.57
CA ARG A 26 17.40 -4.47 -1.88
C ARG A 26 18.55 -3.49 -2.11
N ALA A 27 18.37 -2.23 -1.72
CA ALA A 27 19.44 -1.24 -1.77
C ALA A 27 20.64 -1.66 -0.90
N PHE A 28 20.37 -2.16 0.31
CA PHE A 28 21.40 -2.67 1.22
C PHE A 28 22.13 -3.91 0.66
N THR A 29 21.41 -4.79 -0.06
CA THR A 29 21.98 -5.99 -0.68
C THR A 29 22.57 -5.76 -2.08
N ASN A 30 22.81 -4.50 -2.47
CA ASN A 30 23.32 -4.10 -3.80
C ASN A 30 22.51 -4.63 -4.99
N LYS A 31 21.22 -4.91 -4.79
CA LYS A 31 20.28 -5.28 -5.85
C LYS A 31 19.55 -4.02 -6.30
N LYS A 32 19.16 -3.96 -7.58
CA LYS A 32 18.31 -2.85 -8.10
C LYS A 32 17.06 -2.71 -7.21
N ALA A 33 16.92 -1.53 -6.60
CA ALA A 33 15.94 -1.27 -5.54
C ALA A 33 14.50 -1.22 -6.09
N TRP A 34 14.29 -0.55 -7.22
CA TRP A 34 13.05 -0.58 -8.01
C TRP A 34 12.99 -1.83 -8.91
N ASN A 35 13.00 -3.02 -8.32
CA ASN A 35 12.88 -4.27 -9.07
C ASN A 35 12.31 -5.41 -8.22
N GLY A 36 11.95 -6.52 -8.87
CA GLY A 36 11.37 -7.70 -8.24
C GLY A 36 10.06 -7.36 -7.53
N MET A 37 9.84 -7.93 -6.34
CA MET A 37 8.59 -7.78 -5.58
C MET A 37 8.25 -6.34 -5.17
N VAL A 38 9.21 -5.40 -5.16
CA VAL A 38 8.92 -4.00 -4.80
C VAL A 38 7.89 -3.39 -5.75
N VAL A 39 8.02 -3.62 -7.06
CA VAL A 39 7.13 -3.02 -8.07
C VAL A 39 5.67 -3.50 -7.94
N PRO A 40 5.36 -4.82 -7.94
CA PRO A 40 3.98 -5.28 -7.80
C PRO A 40 3.39 -4.92 -6.43
N LEU A 41 4.17 -4.94 -5.34
CA LEU A 41 3.69 -4.50 -4.03
C LEU A 41 3.32 -3.01 -4.00
N VAL A 42 4.15 -2.14 -4.59
CA VAL A 42 3.82 -0.71 -4.69
C VAL A 42 2.58 -0.51 -5.56
N MET A 43 2.50 -1.12 -6.74
CA MET A 43 1.33 -0.99 -7.63
C MET A 43 0.05 -1.46 -6.94
N PHE A 44 0.07 -2.67 -6.38
CA PHE A 44 -1.09 -3.24 -5.72
C PHE A 44 -1.50 -2.45 -4.48
N GLY A 45 -0.53 -2.11 -3.62
CA GLY A 45 -0.76 -1.30 -2.43
C GLY A 45 -1.31 0.09 -2.75
N PHE A 46 -0.80 0.74 -3.81
CA PHE A 46 -1.25 2.06 -4.23
C PHE A 46 -2.68 2.05 -4.78
N VAL A 47 -3.02 1.07 -5.62
CA VAL A 47 -4.40 0.92 -6.13
C VAL A 47 -5.38 0.68 -4.98
N LEU A 48 -5.03 -0.22 -4.04
CA LEU A 48 -5.83 -0.47 -2.84
C LEU A 48 -6.00 0.79 -1.98
N PHE A 49 -4.93 1.58 -1.84
CA PHE A 49 -4.95 2.82 -1.09
C PHE A 49 -5.94 3.82 -1.69
N VAL A 50 -5.87 4.06 -3.01
CA VAL A 50 -6.81 4.97 -3.70
C VAL A 50 -8.26 4.48 -3.57
N VAL A 51 -8.53 3.19 -3.76
CA VAL A 51 -9.88 2.63 -3.62
C VAL A 51 -10.38 2.80 -2.18
N SER A 52 -9.54 2.55 -1.18
CA SER A 52 -9.92 2.72 0.22
C SER A 52 -10.25 4.17 0.58
N LEU A 53 -9.53 5.15 0.02
CA LEU A 53 -9.83 6.57 0.20
C LEU A 53 -11.21 6.94 -0.36
N ILE A 54 -11.53 6.45 -1.57
CA ILE A 54 -12.85 6.66 -2.18
C ILE A 54 -13.93 6.05 -1.29
N MET A 55 -13.72 4.82 -0.80
CA MET A 55 -14.68 4.17 0.10
C MET A 55 -14.85 4.95 1.41
N ILE A 56 -13.77 5.45 2.02
CA ILE A 56 -13.85 6.26 3.23
C ILE A 56 -14.66 7.53 2.97
N TYR A 57 -14.35 8.24 1.89
CA TYR A 57 -15.07 9.48 1.52
C TYR A 57 -16.58 9.24 1.35
N LEU A 58 -16.97 8.17 0.67
CA LEU A 58 -18.38 7.84 0.45
C LEU A 58 -19.11 7.38 1.72
N ASN A 59 -18.40 6.80 2.68
CA ASN A 59 -18.97 6.22 3.90
C ASN A 59 -18.71 7.07 5.16
N TYR A 60 -18.13 8.25 5.00
CA TYR A 60 -17.87 9.16 6.12
C TYR A 60 -19.22 9.67 6.66
N PRO A 61 -19.45 9.59 7.98
CA PRO A 61 -20.68 10.12 8.57
C PRO A 61 -20.74 11.62 8.31
N LYS A 62 -21.88 12.09 7.80
CA LYS A 62 -22.14 13.50 7.53
C LYS A 62 -22.49 14.24 8.81
#